data_AF-A0A1G1MM65-F1
#
_entry.id   AF-A0A1G1MM65-F1
#
_cell.length_a   1.000
_cell.length_b   1.000
_cell.length_c   1.000
_cell.angle_alpha   90.00
_cell.angle_beta   90.00
_cell.angle_gamma   90.00
#
_symmetry.space_group_name_H-M   'P 1'
#
loop_
_entity.id
_entity.type
_entity.pdbx_description
1 polymer ?
#
loop_
_entity_poly.entity_id
_entity_poly.type
_entity_poly.pdbx_seq_one_letter_code
_entity_poly.pdbx_strand_id
1 'polypeptide(L)'
;MNKPIDEIEFTIFDTETTGLEPASGDRIVEIAGIRVKGREKISQFEMLVNPGRPISAAAFQVNQISQEMLKNAQGIEEVLPKFLSFIQGSCLCSYNAGFDLEFLNHELRLMGKSALEDVLVVDMLKMAKRLLPGLERYALMSVAQTLGFKQRQEHRALSDVELSWGVFNKFREMLAAKGIQDFDNFLNIFTINARILDNLNARKIAEIQQAIDLGVKLKIKYLSASGAQVSQREVTPREIRQENNRSYLVGHCCLRNEERTFRIDGILHLEVI
;
A
#
# COMPACT_ATOMS: atom_id res chain seq x y z
N MET A 1 -2.71 -4.81 -16.01
CA MET A 1 -2.81 -3.48 -16.63
C MET A 1 -1.40 -2.93 -16.84
N ASN A 2 -0.85 -3.06 -18.05
CA ASN A 2 0.53 -2.65 -18.36
C ASN A 2 0.68 -1.13 -18.58
N LYS A 3 0.19 -0.32 -17.62
CA LYS A 3 0.26 1.14 -17.65
C LYS A 3 1.42 1.66 -16.79
N PRO A 4 2.06 2.78 -17.16
CA PRO A 4 2.96 3.49 -16.27
C PRO A 4 2.27 3.91 -14.97
N ILE A 5 2.97 3.87 -13.84
CA ILE A 5 2.48 4.34 -12.52
C ILE A 5 1.98 5.79 -12.62
N ASP A 6 2.65 6.63 -13.41
CA ASP A 6 2.34 8.05 -13.56
C ASP A 6 1.00 8.32 -14.26
N GLU A 7 0.47 7.34 -14.99
CA GLU A 7 -0.85 7.43 -15.64
C GLU A 7 -1.99 6.98 -14.73
N ILE A 8 -1.67 6.41 -13.57
CA ILE A 8 -2.64 5.93 -12.59
C ILE A 8 -3.05 7.07 -11.66
N GLU A 9 -4.35 7.15 -11.39
CA GLU A 9 -4.87 8.04 -10.35
C GLU A 9 -4.77 7.35 -8.99
N PHE A 10 -4.12 8.01 -8.06
CA PHE A 10 -4.04 7.59 -6.67
C PHE A 10 -4.89 8.50 -5.80
N THR A 11 -5.56 7.92 -4.81
CA THR A 11 -6.04 8.70 -3.67
C THR A 11 -5.14 8.38 -2.49
N ILE A 12 -4.36 9.38 -2.08
CA ILE A 12 -3.59 9.32 -0.84
C ILE A 12 -4.50 9.82 0.26
N PHE A 13 -4.74 9.02 1.30
CA PHE A 13 -5.73 9.34 2.32
C PHE A 13 -5.24 8.93 3.72
N ASP A 14 -5.86 9.53 4.72
CA ASP A 14 -5.57 9.30 6.14
C ASP A 14 -6.86 9.51 6.96
N THR A 15 -6.93 8.85 8.11
CA THR A 15 -8.03 8.98 9.07
C THR A 15 -7.50 9.29 10.47
N GLU A 16 -8.16 10.23 11.15
CA GLU A 16 -8.00 10.39 12.59
C GLU A 16 -9.17 9.73 13.31
N THR A 17 -8.93 9.15 14.48
CA THR A 17 -9.88 8.28 15.16
C THR A 17 -10.00 8.60 16.66
N THR A 18 -11.03 8.06 17.33
CA THR A 18 -11.20 8.20 18.78
C THR A 18 -10.23 7.37 19.62
N GLY A 19 -9.55 6.42 18.97
CA GLY A 19 -8.65 5.43 19.56
C GLY A 19 -8.16 4.44 18.49
N LEU A 20 -7.62 3.29 18.88
CA LEU A 20 -6.88 2.43 17.95
C LEU A 20 -7.66 1.21 17.45
N GLU A 21 -8.80 0.88 18.07
CA GLU A 21 -9.47 -0.40 17.82
C GLU A 21 -10.95 -0.23 17.50
N PRO A 22 -11.34 -0.28 16.22
CA PRO A 22 -12.73 -0.12 15.83
C PRO A 22 -13.61 -1.28 16.33
N ALA A 23 -13.04 -2.48 16.51
CA ALA A 23 -13.75 -3.61 17.13
C ALA A 23 -14.18 -3.34 18.59
N SER A 24 -13.44 -2.49 19.30
CA SER A 24 -13.76 -2.00 20.66
C SER A 24 -14.62 -0.71 20.63
N GLY A 25 -15.12 -0.36 19.44
CA GLY A 25 -16.07 0.71 19.20
C GLY A 25 -15.43 2.05 18.85
N ASP A 26 -14.10 2.17 18.75
CA ASP A 26 -13.48 3.42 18.30
C ASP A 26 -13.99 3.81 16.91
N ARG A 27 -14.14 5.12 16.69
CA ARG A 27 -14.77 5.68 15.49
C ARG A 27 -13.86 6.69 14.81
N ILE A 28 -14.15 6.96 13.55
CA ILE A 28 -13.46 8.00 12.78
C ILE A 28 -13.91 9.39 13.26
N VAL A 29 -12.97 10.33 13.38
CA VAL A 29 -13.22 11.75 13.72
C VAL A 29 -12.76 12.72 12.63
N GLU A 30 -11.89 12.30 11.72
CA GLU A 30 -11.48 13.07 10.53
C GLU A 30 -11.18 12.11 9.38
N ILE A 31 -11.54 12.48 8.16
CA ILE A 31 -11.13 11.80 6.93
C ILE A 31 -10.59 12.85 5.98
N ALA A 32 -9.36 12.66 5.50
CA ALA A 32 -8.81 13.48 4.44
C ALA A 32 -8.23 12.62 3.33
N GLY A 33 -8.20 13.18 2.12
CA GLY A 33 -7.50 12.57 1.01
C GLY A 33 -7.22 13.56 -0.12
N ILE A 34 -6.16 13.29 -0.87
CA ILE A 34 -5.87 14.00 -2.11
C ILE A 34 -5.84 12.99 -3.26
N ARG A 35 -6.51 13.36 -4.34
CA ARG A 35 -6.47 12.61 -5.59
C ARG A 35 -5.36 13.18 -6.46
N VAL A 36 -4.49 12.32 -6.96
CA VAL A 36 -3.30 12.71 -7.71
C VAL A 36 -3.15 11.86 -8.96
N LYS A 37 -2.58 12.44 -10.02
CA LYS A 37 -2.11 11.72 -11.21
C LYS A 37 -0.75 12.24 -11.59
N GLY A 38 0.22 11.34 -11.73
CA GLY A 38 1.61 11.76 -11.84
C GLY A 38 2.01 12.61 -10.62
N ARG A 39 2.54 13.82 -10.84
CA ARG A 39 2.92 14.76 -9.77
C ARG A 39 1.88 15.86 -9.54
N GLU A 40 0.69 15.74 -10.13
CA GLU A 40 -0.35 16.77 -10.06
C GLU A 40 -1.46 16.36 -9.08
N LYS A 41 -1.86 17.31 -8.23
CA LYS A 41 -3.05 17.20 -7.37
C LYS A 41 -4.28 17.56 -8.20
N ILE A 42 -5.20 16.60 -8.33
CA ILE A 42 -6.46 16.75 -9.08
C ILE A 42 -7.53 17.36 -8.18
N SER A 43 -7.67 16.80 -6.97
CA SER A 43 -8.70 17.21 -6.02
C SER A 43 -8.32 16.84 -4.60
N GLN A 44 -9.07 17.38 -3.64
CA GLN A 44 -8.91 17.16 -2.22
C GLN A 44 -10.27 16.91 -1.57
N PHE A 45 -10.27 16.08 -0.54
CA PHE A 45 -11.35 15.84 0.38
C PHE A 45 -10.83 16.01 1.80
N GLU A 46 -11.59 16.70 2.65
CA GLU A 46 -11.29 16.83 4.07
C GLU A 46 -12.60 17.08 4.81
N MET A 47 -12.89 16.24 5.80
CA MET A 47 -14.09 16.37 6.61
C MET A 47 -13.82 15.90 8.04
N LEU A 48 -14.21 16.72 9.01
CA LEU A 48 -14.44 16.24 10.39
C LEU A 48 -15.71 15.38 10.42
N VAL A 49 -15.70 14.40 11.30
CA VAL A 49 -16.79 13.43 11.50
C VAL A 49 -17.22 13.48 12.96
N ASN A 50 -18.50 13.67 13.22
CA ASN A 50 -19.02 13.49 14.57
C ASN A 50 -19.10 11.97 14.87
N PRO A 51 -18.28 11.45 15.79
CA PRO A 51 -18.20 10.01 16.04
C PRO A 51 -19.38 9.47 16.86
N GLY A 52 -20.28 10.35 17.34
CA GLY A 52 -21.39 9.98 18.24
C GLY A 52 -20.93 9.51 19.63
N ARG A 53 -19.64 9.69 19.96
CA ARG A 53 -19.01 9.26 21.22
C ARG A 53 -17.89 10.20 21.67
N PRO A 54 -17.40 10.08 22.91
CA PRO A 54 -16.22 10.82 23.35
C PRO A 54 -14.94 10.35 22.67
N ILE A 55 -14.03 11.30 22.39
CA ILE A 55 -12.64 11.02 22.02
C ILE A 55 -11.82 10.62 23.26
N SER A 56 -10.95 9.61 23.14
CA SER A 56 -10.06 9.24 24.23
C SER A 56 -9.01 10.33 24.49
N ALA A 57 -8.55 10.45 25.74
CA ALA A 57 -7.49 11.40 26.08
C ALA A 57 -6.20 11.14 25.27
N ALA A 58 -5.86 9.87 25.05
CA ALA A 58 -4.71 9.47 24.23
C ALA A 58 -4.83 9.94 22.78
N ALA A 59 -5.98 9.74 22.13
CA ALA A 59 -6.21 10.22 20.77
C ALA A 59 -6.15 11.76 20.70
N PHE A 60 -6.78 12.45 21.65
CA PHE A 60 -6.72 13.92 21.72
C PHE A 60 -5.30 14.47 21.90
N GLN A 61 -4.45 13.81 22.69
CA GLN A 61 -3.04 14.22 22.84
C GLN A 61 -2.24 14.12 21.54
N VAL A 62 -2.70 13.29 20.60
CA VAL A 62 -2.05 13.12 19.29
C VAL A 62 -2.65 14.12 18.30
N ASN A 63 -3.94 13.98 17.99
CA ASN A 63 -4.57 14.72 16.89
C ASN A 63 -5.14 16.09 17.26
N GLN A 64 -5.24 16.39 18.56
CA GLN A 64 -5.76 17.66 19.08
C GLN A 64 -7.19 17.99 18.60
N ILE A 65 -7.96 16.99 18.16
CA ILE A 65 -9.34 17.14 17.71
C ILE A 65 -10.25 17.16 18.94
N SER A 66 -10.76 18.34 19.28
CA SER A 66 -11.62 18.51 20.47
C SER A 66 -13.06 18.08 20.22
N GLN A 67 -13.78 17.72 21.30
CA GLN A 67 -15.21 17.43 21.22
C GLN A 67 -16.03 18.62 20.67
N GLU A 68 -15.56 19.85 20.91
CA GLU A 68 -16.21 21.07 20.43
C GLU A 68 -16.15 21.18 18.90
N MET A 69 -15.00 20.84 18.30
CA MET A 69 -14.84 20.78 16.84
C MET A 69 -15.79 19.76 16.20
N LEU A 70 -16.05 18.64 16.89
CA LEU A 70 -16.86 17.55 16.38
C LEU A 70 -18.36 17.74 16.58
N LYS A 71 -18.78 18.62 17.51
CA LYS A 71 -20.19 18.77 17.92
C LYS A 71 -21.13 19.07 16.75
N ASN A 72 -20.67 19.90 15.81
CA ASN A 72 -21.46 20.32 14.64
C ASN A 72 -21.02 19.62 13.34
N ALA A 73 -20.08 18.68 13.41
CA ALA A 73 -19.65 17.91 12.26
C ALA A 73 -20.73 16.91 11.83
N GLN A 74 -20.70 16.50 10.57
CA GLN A 74 -21.62 15.50 10.03
C GLN A 74 -21.30 14.11 10.59
N GLY A 75 -22.33 13.27 10.73
CA GLY A 75 -22.15 11.87 11.10
C GLY A 75 -21.46 11.07 9.98
N ILE A 76 -20.86 9.94 10.34
CA ILE A 76 -20.14 9.09 9.38
C ILE A 76 -21.06 8.59 8.25
N GLU A 77 -22.36 8.44 8.53
CA GLU A 77 -23.37 8.01 7.57
C GLU A 77 -23.53 8.99 6.41
N GLU A 78 -23.20 10.27 6.61
CA GLU A 78 -23.20 11.31 5.59
C GLU A 78 -21.81 11.50 4.95
N VAL A 79 -20.74 11.38 5.74
CA VAL A 79 -19.36 11.61 5.28
C VAL A 79 -18.83 10.45 4.45
N LEU A 80 -19.03 9.21 4.89
CA LEU A 80 -18.48 8.03 4.25
C LEU A 80 -18.96 7.86 2.80
N PRO A 81 -20.26 8.02 2.45
CA PRO A 81 -20.68 7.97 1.05
C PRO A 81 -19.99 9.02 0.15
N LYS A 82 -19.73 10.23 0.67
CA LYS A 82 -19.01 11.28 -0.06
C LYS A 82 -17.56 10.86 -0.30
N PHE A 83 -16.90 10.31 0.72
CA PHE A 83 -15.53 9.80 0.59
C PHE A 83 -15.45 8.63 -0.40
N LEU A 84 -16.38 7.67 -0.34
CA LEU A 84 -16.45 6.56 -1.30
C LEU A 84 -16.59 7.05 -2.75
N SER A 85 -17.42 8.09 -2.97
CA SER A 85 -17.55 8.70 -4.29
C SER A 85 -16.25 9.39 -4.73
N PHE A 86 -15.56 10.07 -3.81
CA PHE A 86 -14.30 10.74 -4.07
C PHE A 86 -13.19 9.78 -4.50
N ILE A 87 -13.08 8.61 -3.86
CA ILE A 87 -12.03 7.62 -4.15
C ILE A 87 -12.30 6.73 -5.37
N GLN A 88 -13.53 6.79 -5.92
CA GLN A 88 -13.96 5.91 -7.00
C GLN A 88 -13.04 6.04 -8.23
N GLY A 89 -12.59 4.90 -8.74
CA GLY A 89 -11.72 4.82 -9.92
C GLY A 89 -10.25 5.13 -9.67
N SER A 90 -9.83 5.31 -8.42
CA SER A 90 -8.42 5.52 -8.04
C SER A 90 -7.86 4.30 -7.29
N CYS A 91 -6.54 4.16 -7.28
CA CYS A 91 -5.85 3.27 -6.35
C CYS A 91 -5.69 3.98 -5.01
N LEU A 92 -6.19 3.39 -3.94
CA LEU A 92 -5.98 3.90 -2.59
C LEU A 92 -4.52 3.73 -2.17
N CYS A 93 -4.01 4.72 -1.45
CA CYS A 93 -2.69 4.73 -0.88
C CYS A 93 -2.76 5.38 0.51
N SER A 94 -2.29 4.68 1.54
CA SER A 94 -2.17 5.24 2.89
C SER A 94 -0.86 4.76 3.52
N TYR A 95 -0.37 5.49 4.52
CA TYR A 95 0.73 5.06 5.35
C TYR A 95 0.22 4.16 6.48
N ASN A 96 0.52 2.86 6.43
CA ASN A 96 -0.12 1.84 7.27
C ASN A 96 -1.60 1.63 6.90
N ALA A 97 -1.89 1.52 5.60
CA ALA A 97 -3.23 1.47 5.03
C ALA A 97 -4.18 0.40 5.62
N GLY A 98 -3.64 -0.63 6.27
CA GLY A 98 -4.46 -1.61 6.99
C GLY A 98 -5.26 -0.99 8.13
N PHE A 99 -4.70 0.01 8.83
CA PHE A 99 -5.38 0.71 9.92
C PHE A 99 -6.59 1.50 9.41
N ASP A 100 -6.40 2.40 8.45
CA ASP A 100 -7.50 3.22 7.94
C ASP A 100 -8.60 2.38 7.29
N LEU A 101 -8.21 1.32 6.57
CA LEU A 101 -9.19 0.41 5.98
C LEU A 101 -9.95 -0.40 7.02
N GLU A 102 -9.36 -0.72 8.17
CA GLU A 102 -10.08 -1.39 9.24
C GLU A 102 -11.21 -0.51 9.77
N PHE A 103 -10.92 0.78 9.98
CA PHE A 103 -11.92 1.78 10.36
C PHE A 103 -12.98 1.98 9.29
N LEU A 104 -12.59 2.22 8.03
CA LEU A 104 -13.55 2.38 6.92
C LEU A 104 -14.45 1.15 6.78
N ASN A 105 -13.88 -0.06 6.82
CA ASN A 105 -14.67 -1.29 6.72
C ASN A 105 -15.54 -1.53 7.96
N HIS A 106 -15.12 -1.09 9.14
CA HIS A 106 -15.97 -1.13 10.33
C HIS A 106 -17.20 -0.25 10.16
N GLU A 107 -17.02 0.99 9.73
CA GLU A 107 -18.13 1.92 9.46
C GLU A 107 -19.08 1.38 8.38
N LEU A 108 -18.54 0.78 7.30
CA LEU A 108 -19.35 0.11 6.28
C LEU A 108 -20.19 -1.03 6.86
N ARG A 109 -19.61 -1.87 7.72
CA ARG A 109 -20.35 -2.98 8.36
C ARG A 109 -21.47 -2.48 9.26
N LEU A 110 -21.24 -1.41 10.03
CA LEU A 110 -22.30 -0.78 10.84
C LEU A 110 -23.46 -0.26 9.99
N MET A 111 -23.16 0.20 8.76
CA MET A 111 -24.15 0.63 7.78
C MET A 111 -24.75 -0.52 6.94
N GLY A 112 -24.42 -1.78 7.25
CA GLY A 112 -24.89 -2.95 6.49
C GLY A 112 -24.31 -3.05 5.07
N LYS A 113 -23.15 -2.44 4.81
CA LYS A 113 -22.46 -2.44 3.52
C LYS A 113 -21.27 -3.40 3.50
N SER A 114 -20.94 -3.90 2.32
CA SER A 114 -19.75 -4.73 2.10
C SER A 114 -18.46 -3.96 2.31
N ALA A 115 -17.41 -4.67 2.72
CA ALA A 115 -16.06 -4.14 2.82
C ALA A 115 -15.46 -3.78 1.44
N LEU A 116 -14.41 -2.97 1.45
CA LEU A 116 -13.66 -2.52 0.26
C LEU A 116 -12.72 -3.59 -0.29
N GLU A 117 -13.23 -4.80 -0.52
CA GLU A 117 -12.42 -5.98 -0.90
C GLU A 117 -11.89 -5.94 -2.33
N ASP A 118 -12.54 -5.21 -3.24
CA ASP A 118 -12.14 -5.13 -4.64
C ASP A 118 -11.40 -3.83 -4.99
N VAL A 119 -11.17 -2.96 -3.98
CA VAL A 119 -10.44 -1.72 -4.16
C VAL A 119 -8.94 -1.99 -4.20
N LEU A 120 -8.25 -1.39 -5.17
CA LEU A 120 -6.79 -1.43 -5.25
C LEU A 120 -6.22 -0.59 -4.11
N VAL A 121 -5.43 -1.21 -3.22
CA VAL A 121 -4.85 -0.53 -2.05
C VAL A 121 -3.38 -0.80 -1.98
N VAL A 122 -2.60 0.26 -1.80
CA VAL A 122 -1.15 0.23 -1.57
C VAL A 122 -0.82 0.76 -0.19
N ASP A 123 0.07 0.06 0.51
CA ASP A 123 0.57 0.49 1.81
C ASP A 123 1.96 1.11 1.69
N MET A 124 2.06 2.41 2.00
CA MET A 124 3.33 3.12 1.97
C MET A 124 4.30 2.69 3.07
N LEU A 125 3.83 2.11 4.18
CA LEU A 125 4.72 1.53 5.19
C LEU A 125 5.48 0.33 4.61
N LYS A 126 4.79 -0.50 3.81
CA LYS A 126 5.41 -1.58 3.04
C LYS A 126 6.42 -1.04 2.04
N MET A 127 6.11 0.08 1.37
CA MET A 127 7.06 0.77 0.47
C MET A 127 8.31 1.23 1.23
N ALA A 128 8.15 1.87 2.38
CA ALA A 128 9.25 2.36 3.21
C ALA A 128 10.18 1.21 3.65
N LYS A 129 9.63 0.13 4.21
CA LYS A 129 10.39 -1.07 4.61
C LYS A 129 11.16 -1.70 3.45
N ARG A 130 10.61 -1.62 2.24
CA ARG A 130 11.23 -2.16 1.04
C ARG A 130 12.35 -1.28 0.51
N LEU A 131 12.09 0.02 0.40
CA LEU A 131 12.94 0.98 -0.31
C LEU A 131 14.02 1.59 0.58
N LEU A 132 13.79 1.65 1.89
CA LEU A 132 14.71 2.16 2.90
C LEU A 132 15.02 1.07 3.93
N PRO A 133 15.65 -0.06 3.52
CA PRO A 133 15.95 -1.14 4.44
C PRO A 133 16.96 -0.70 5.50
N GLY A 134 16.73 -1.08 6.75
CA GLY A 134 17.64 -0.82 7.87
C GLY A 134 17.36 0.46 8.67
N LEU A 135 16.26 1.16 8.41
CA LEU A 135 15.83 2.24 9.31
C LEU A 135 15.47 1.69 10.70
N GLU A 136 15.84 2.44 11.74
CA GLU A 136 15.48 2.13 13.13
C GLU A 136 13.96 2.19 13.33
N ARG A 137 13.31 3.18 12.69
CA ARG A 137 11.87 3.43 12.81
C ARG A 137 11.26 3.71 11.45
N TYR A 138 10.07 3.16 11.23
CA TYR A 138 9.28 3.34 10.01
C TYR A 138 7.98 4.11 10.27
N ALA A 139 7.92 4.98 11.28
CA ALA A 139 6.82 5.94 11.38
C ALA A 139 6.90 6.94 10.21
N LEU A 140 5.76 7.48 9.76
CA LEU A 140 5.69 8.41 8.61
C LEU A 140 6.72 9.54 8.75
N MET A 141 6.75 10.20 9.91
CA MET A 141 7.69 11.30 10.16
C MET A 141 9.16 10.85 10.13
N SER A 142 9.51 9.68 10.69
CA SER A 142 10.89 9.17 10.65
C SER A 142 11.35 8.89 9.21
N VAL A 143 10.46 8.34 8.39
CA VAL A 143 10.71 8.11 6.97
C VAL A 143 10.81 9.42 6.20
N ALA A 144 9.90 10.37 6.45
CA ALA A 144 9.94 11.68 5.83
C ALA A 144 11.23 12.44 6.16
N GLN A 145 11.68 12.44 7.42
CA GLN A 145 12.95 13.05 7.82
C GLN A 145 14.14 12.40 7.10
N THR A 146 14.16 11.07 7.00
CA THR A 146 15.18 10.32 6.24
C THR A 146 15.22 10.77 4.77
N LEU A 147 14.06 11.10 4.20
CA LEU A 147 13.92 11.57 2.82
C LEU A 147 14.12 13.09 2.65
N GLY A 148 14.48 13.81 3.72
CA GLY A 148 14.84 15.23 3.70
C GLY A 148 13.69 16.21 3.99
N PHE A 149 12.51 15.73 4.39
CA PHE A 149 11.41 16.60 4.83
C PHE A 149 11.71 17.20 6.22
N LYS A 150 11.45 18.50 6.40
CA LYS A 150 11.79 19.26 7.62
C LYS A 150 10.59 19.71 8.45
N GLN A 151 9.38 19.37 8.03
CA GLN A 151 8.15 19.75 8.72
C GLN A 151 7.95 18.97 10.02
N ARG A 152 7.17 19.54 10.95
CA ARG A 152 6.68 18.82 12.13
C ARG A 152 5.40 18.07 11.77
N GLN A 153 5.09 17.01 12.51
CA GLN A 153 3.84 16.27 12.31
C GLN A 153 2.77 17.00 13.11
N GLU A 154 1.67 17.37 12.44
CA GLU A 154 0.56 18.07 13.06
C GLU A 154 -0.55 17.12 13.51
N HIS A 155 -0.49 15.84 13.10
CA HIS A 155 -1.50 14.82 13.40
C HIS A 155 -2.90 15.30 13.03
N ARG A 156 -2.98 15.80 11.81
CA ARG A 156 -4.21 16.22 11.14
C ARG A 156 -4.24 15.49 9.82
N ALA A 157 -5.38 14.90 9.50
CA ALA A 157 -5.47 13.95 8.39
C ALA A 157 -4.97 14.58 7.09
N LEU A 158 -5.34 15.83 6.78
CA LEU A 158 -4.88 16.47 5.55
C LEU A 158 -3.38 16.74 5.53
N SER A 159 -2.81 17.23 6.65
CA SER A 159 -1.36 17.47 6.76
C SER A 159 -0.57 16.17 6.56
N ASP A 160 -1.04 15.08 7.16
CA ASP A 160 -0.38 13.77 7.07
C ASP A 160 -0.56 13.16 5.67
N VAL A 161 -1.67 13.42 4.99
CA VAL A 161 -1.86 13.12 3.55
C VAL A 161 -0.88 13.89 2.67
N GLU A 162 -0.67 15.18 2.91
CA GLU A 162 0.27 15.99 2.12
C GLU A 162 1.73 15.54 2.33
N LEU A 163 2.09 15.21 3.58
CA LEU A 163 3.38 14.60 3.88
C LEU A 163 3.56 13.25 3.19
N SER A 164 2.53 12.40 3.27
CA SER A 164 2.50 11.10 2.60
C SER A 164 2.64 11.26 1.09
N TRP A 165 2.02 12.27 0.47
CA TRP A 165 2.21 12.54 -0.95
C TRP A 165 3.65 12.91 -1.30
N GLY A 166 4.28 13.77 -0.50
CA GLY A 166 5.70 14.08 -0.64
C GLY A 166 6.58 12.81 -0.59
N VAL A 167 6.35 11.97 0.42
CA VAL A 167 7.07 10.68 0.59
C VAL A 167 6.79 9.73 -0.58
N PHE A 168 5.55 9.65 -1.06
CA PHE A 168 5.15 8.83 -2.19
C PHE A 168 5.88 9.23 -3.47
N ASN A 169 6.04 10.53 -3.72
CA ASN A 169 6.81 11.04 -4.85
C ASN A 169 8.29 10.64 -4.77
N LYS A 170 8.90 10.67 -3.58
CA LYS A 170 10.27 10.18 -3.37
C LYS A 170 10.40 8.67 -3.60
N PHE A 171 9.43 7.88 -3.15
CA PHE A 171 9.42 6.45 -3.44
C PHE A 171 9.27 6.15 -4.92
N ARG A 172 8.45 6.91 -5.65
CA ARG A 172 8.35 6.79 -7.12
C ARG A 172 9.67 7.07 -7.82
N GLU A 173 10.41 8.08 -7.40
CA GLU A 173 11.76 8.36 -7.91
C GLU A 173 12.72 7.18 -7.68
N MET A 174 12.71 6.60 -6.48
CA MET A 174 13.53 5.43 -6.14
C MET A 174 13.14 4.17 -6.94
N LEU A 175 11.85 3.97 -7.19
CA LEU A 175 11.34 2.87 -8.02
C LEU A 175 11.73 3.03 -9.49
N ALA A 176 11.59 4.25 -10.02
CA ALA A 176 11.98 4.57 -11.38
C ALA A 176 13.48 4.31 -11.60
N ALA A 177 14.34 4.70 -10.63
CA ALA A 177 15.78 4.42 -10.66
C ALA A 177 16.10 2.91 -10.65
N LYS A 178 15.19 2.07 -10.15
CA LYS A 178 15.28 0.59 -10.17
C LYS A 178 14.63 -0.02 -11.42
N GLY A 179 14.08 0.80 -12.31
CA GLY A 179 13.36 0.37 -13.50
C GLY A 179 12.04 -0.33 -13.19
N ILE A 180 11.37 0.08 -12.10
CA ILE A 180 10.00 -0.32 -11.74
C ILE A 180 9.11 0.89 -12.01
N GLN A 181 8.43 0.87 -13.15
CA GLN A 181 7.60 1.99 -13.61
C GLN A 181 6.21 1.54 -14.06
N ASP A 182 5.99 0.23 -14.22
CA ASP A 182 4.70 -0.34 -14.56
C ASP A 182 3.85 -0.59 -13.30
N PHE A 183 2.54 -0.39 -13.45
CA PHE A 183 1.60 -0.46 -12.34
C PHE A 183 1.37 -1.89 -11.84
N ASP A 184 1.45 -2.90 -12.72
CA ASP A 184 1.26 -4.30 -12.31
C ASP A 184 2.37 -4.76 -11.36
N ASN A 185 3.64 -4.50 -11.67
CA ASN A 185 4.74 -4.81 -10.77
C ASN A 185 4.67 -3.97 -9.49
N PHE A 186 4.29 -2.69 -9.60
CA PHE A 186 4.07 -1.83 -8.44
C PHE A 186 3.02 -2.42 -7.48
N LEU A 187 1.85 -2.82 -7.99
CA LEU A 187 0.82 -3.49 -7.19
C LEU A 187 1.33 -4.81 -6.63
N ASN A 188 1.98 -5.65 -7.44
CA ASN A 188 2.49 -6.95 -7.02
C ASN A 188 3.40 -6.84 -5.78
N ILE A 189 4.19 -5.77 -5.70
CA ILE A 189 5.11 -5.54 -4.59
C ILE A 189 4.41 -4.87 -3.41
N PHE A 190 3.52 -3.89 -3.63
CA PHE A 190 3.08 -2.98 -2.57
C PHE A 190 1.59 -3.08 -2.18
N THR A 191 0.79 -3.86 -2.91
CA THR A 191 -0.59 -4.12 -2.51
C THR A 191 -0.65 -4.88 -1.18
N ILE A 192 -1.70 -4.62 -0.42
CA ILE A 192 -2.07 -5.39 0.78
C ILE A 192 -3.27 -6.31 0.54
N ASN A 193 -3.89 -6.23 -0.63
CA ASN A 193 -5.01 -7.06 -1.00
C ASN A 193 -4.51 -8.41 -1.55
N ALA A 194 -4.71 -9.48 -0.77
CA ALA A 194 -4.26 -10.83 -1.12
C ALA A 194 -4.93 -11.34 -2.41
N ARG A 195 -6.24 -11.10 -2.60
CA ARG A 195 -6.97 -11.54 -3.79
C ARG A 195 -6.42 -10.89 -5.07
N ILE A 196 -6.12 -9.59 -5.01
CA ILE A 196 -5.47 -8.89 -6.13
C ILE A 196 -4.08 -9.48 -6.40
N LEU A 197 -3.32 -9.76 -5.34
CA LEU A 197 -1.98 -10.33 -5.46
C LEU A 197 -2.00 -11.73 -6.09
N ASP A 198 -2.95 -12.58 -5.70
CA ASP A 198 -3.14 -13.91 -6.26
C ASP A 198 -3.48 -13.84 -7.74
N ASN A 199 -4.40 -12.94 -8.12
CA ASN A 199 -4.78 -12.71 -9.51
C ASN A 199 -3.60 -12.24 -10.37
N LEU A 200 -2.77 -11.32 -9.85
CA LEU A 200 -1.58 -10.82 -10.55
C LEU A 200 -0.51 -11.91 -10.72
N ASN A 201 -0.37 -12.79 -9.73
CA ASN A 201 0.64 -13.85 -9.75
C ASN A 201 0.18 -15.13 -10.46
N ALA A 202 -1.13 -15.35 -10.64
CA ALA A 202 -1.67 -16.55 -11.27
C ALA A 202 -1.05 -16.83 -12.65
N ARG A 203 -0.89 -15.78 -13.47
CA ARG A 203 -0.23 -15.89 -14.78
C ARG A 203 1.25 -16.30 -14.65
N LYS A 204 2.01 -15.65 -13.76
CA LYS A 204 3.42 -15.97 -13.52
C LYS A 204 3.58 -17.40 -13.02
N ILE A 205 2.69 -17.85 -12.14
CA ILE A 205 2.64 -19.22 -11.61
C ILE A 205 2.42 -20.22 -12.75
N ALA A 206 1.46 -19.97 -13.64
CA ALA A 206 1.21 -20.84 -14.78
C ALA A 206 2.42 -20.94 -15.74
N GLU A 207 3.04 -19.81 -16.06
CA GLU A 207 4.26 -19.77 -16.91
C GLU A 207 5.44 -20.51 -16.24
N ILE A 208 5.61 -20.36 -14.93
CA ILE A 208 6.63 -21.10 -14.15
C ILE A 208 6.33 -22.60 -14.15
N GLN A 209 5.08 -22.99 -13.94
CA GLN A 209 4.68 -24.40 -13.92
C GLN A 209 4.95 -25.06 -15.28
N GLN A 210 4.60 -24.39 -16.37
CA GLN A 210 4.90 -24.86 -17.72
C GLN A 210 6.41 -25.05 -17.94
N ALA A 211 7.24 -24.14 -17.43
CA ALA A 211 8.70 -24.27 -17.53
C ALA A 211 9.24 -25.46 -16.72
N ILE A 212 8.66 -25.74 -15.54
CA ILE A 212 8.95 -26.94 -14.75
C ILE A 212 8.62 -28.21 -15.55
N ASP A 213 7.40 -28.28 -16.08
CA ASP A 213 6.90 -29.47 -16.78
C ASP A 213 7.73 -29.78 -18.04
N LEU A 214 8.21 -28.75 -18.73
CA LEU A 214 9.06 -28.88 -19.93
C LEU A 214 10.55 -29.04 -19.61
N GLY A 215 10.97 -28.84 -18.37
CA GLY A 215 12.38 -28.88 -17.97
C GLY A 215 13.25 -27.77 -18.60
N VAL A 216 12.63 -26.64 -18.96
CA VAL A 216 13.30 -25.49 -19.61
C VAL A 216 13.72 -24.45 -18.58
N LYS A 217 14.68 -23.59 -18.94
CA LYS A 217 15.19 -22.58 -18.02
C LYS A 217 14.31 -21.33 -18.05
N LEU A 218 14.42 -20.54 -17.00
CA LEU A 218 13.78 -19.24 -16.88
C LEU A 218 14.84 -18.15 -16.77
N LYS A 219 14.63 -17.05 -17.49
CA LYS A 219 15.32 -15.79 -17.26
C LYS A 219 14.37 -14.85 -16.51
N ILE A 220 14.77 -14.42 -15.31
CA ILE A 220 13.95 -13.54 -14.47
C ILE A 220 14.68 -12.23 -14.15
N LYS A 221 13.94 -11.12 -14.16
CA LYS A 221 14.33 -9.86 -13.53
C LYS A 221 13.71 -9.83 -12.13
N TYR A 222 14.54 -9.91 -11.09
CA TYR A 222 14.09 -10.12 -9.72
C TYR A 222 14.47 -8.95 -8.81
N LEU A 223 13.49 -8.47 -8.03
CA LEU A 223 13.68 -7.51 -6.94
C LEU A 223 13.85 -8.28 -5.62
N SER A 224 15.07 -8.32 -5.08
CA SER A 224 15.39 -9.06 -3.85
C SER A 224 14.67 -8.50 -2.63
N ALA A 225 14.07 -9.36 -1.80
CA ALA A 225 13.40 -8.96 -0.55
C ALA A 225 14.32 -8.17 0.39
N SER A 226 15.60 -8.55 0.43
CA SER A 226 16.66 -7.83 1.12
C SER A 226 17.25 -6.74 0.22
N GLY A 227 17.32 -5.49 0.69
CA GLY A 227 18.08 -4.43 0.02
C GLY A 227 17.43 -3.79 -1.22
N ALA A 228 16.28 -4.30 -1.69
CA ALA A 228 15.60 -3.86 -2.92
C ALA A 228 16.55 -3.74 -4.13
N GLN A 229 17.45 -4.72 -4.29
CA GLN A 229 18.33 -4.79 -5.45
C GLN A 229 17.62 -5.51 -6.59
N VAL A 230 17.69 -4.92 -7.78
CA VAL A 230 17.18 -5.54 -9.00
C VAL A 230 18.31 -6.28 -9.68
N SER A 231 18.03 -7.49 -10.13
CA SER A 231 19.05 -8.34 -10.73
C SER A 231 18.45 -9.31 -11.74
N GLN A 232 19.23 -9.69 -12.75
CA GLN A 232 18.85 -10.74 -13.69
C GLN A 232 19.36 -12.10 -13.19
N ARG A 233 18.57 -13.15 -13.39
CA ARG A 233 18.89 -14.52 -12.98
C ARG A 233 18.47 -15.49 -14.06
N GLU A 234 19.29 -16.48 -14.31
CA GLU A 234 18.89 -17.71 -14.99
C GLU A 234 18.63 -18.78 -13.94
N VAL A 235 17.44 -19.37 -13.99
CA VAL A 235 16.94 -20.31 -12.99
C VAL A 235 16.46 -21.56 -13.72
N THR A 236 16.97 -22.73 -13.34
CA THR A 236 16.31 -23.99 -13.68
C THR A 236 15.21 -24.23 -12.63
N PRO A 237 13.93 -24.05 -12.97
CA PRO A 237 12.85 -24.15 -12.00
C PRO A 237 12.65 -25.61 -11.58
N ARG A 238 12.27 -25.83 -10.32
CA ARG A 238 12.03 -27.17 -9.76
C ARG A 238 10.62 -27.34 -9.23
N GLU A 239 10.18 -26.41 -8.40
CA GLU A 239 8.85 -26.45 -7.80
C GLU A 239 8.32 -25.03 -7.55
N ILE A 240 7.00 -24.94 -7.42
CA ILE A 240 6.32 -23.79 -6.85
C ILE A 240 5.90 -24.16 -5.43
N ARG A 241 6.38 -23.40 -4.46
CA ARG A 241 6.05 -23.59 -3.05
C ARG A 241 5.11 -22.51 -2.55
N GLN A 242 4.12 -22.88 -1.73
CA GLN A 242 3.25 -21.93 -1.05
C GLN A 242 3.49 -21.96 0.46
N GLU A 243 3.81 -20.80 1.04
CA GLU A 243 4.02 -20.64 2.48
C GLU A 243 3.50 -19.28 2.94
N ASN A 244 2.72 -19.23 4.03
CA ASN A 244 2.21 -17.99 4.64
C ASN A 244 1.50 -17.06 3.63
N ASN A 245 0.57 -17.60 2.83
CA ASN A 245 -0.16 -16.91 1.76
C ASN A 245 0.76 -16.24 0.71
N ARG A 246 1.92 -16.84 0.44
CA ARG A 246 2.86 -16.37 -0.57
C ARG A 246 3.36 -17.53 -1.41
N SER A 247 3.58 -17.25 -2.69
CA SER A 247 4.09 -18.22 -3.65
C SER A 247 5.56 -17.95 -3.96
N TYR A 248 6.33 -19.03 -4.05
CA TYR A 248 7.77 -19.00 -4.27
C TYR A 248 8.15 -19.93 -5.42
N LEU A 249 9.06 -19.48 -6.26
CA LEU A 249 9.80 -20.31 -7.21
C LEU A 249 11.03 -20.87 -6.49
N VAL A 250 11.13 -22.19 -6.39
CA VAL A 250 12.35 -22.88 -5.95
C VAL A 250 13.06 -23.40 -7.20
N GLY A 251 14.35 -23.12 -7.32
CA GLY A 251 15.12 -23.55 -8.48
C GLY A 251 16.62 -23.37 -8.31
N HIS A 252 17.37 -23.97 -9.23
CA HIS A 252 18.83 -23.84 -9.23
C HIS A 252 19.25 -22.56 -9.96
N CYS A 253 19.95 -21.67 -9.26
CA CYS A 253 20.42 -20.40 -9.81
C CYS A 253 21.79 -20.58 -10.48
N CYS A 254 21.86 -20.49 -11.81
CA CYS A 254 23.10 -20.72 -12.57
C CYS A 254 24.23 -19.74 -12.21
N LEU A 255 23.90 -18.54 -11.74
CA LEU A 255 24.89 -17.52 -11.33
C LEU A 255 25.63 -17.84 -10.01
N ARG A 256 25.07 -18.70 -9.14
CA ARG A 256 25.66 -19.02 -7.83
C ARG A 256 25.86 -20.51 -7.58
N ASN A 257 25.48 -21.35 -8.54
CA ASN A 257 25.56 -22.81 -8.47
C ASN A 257 24.94 -23.39 -7.17
N GLU A 258 23.80 -22.84 -6.76
CA GLU A 258 23.08 -23.23 -5.55
C GLU A 258 21.57 -23.16 -5.76
N GLU A 259 20.82 -23.93 -4.98
CA GLU A 259 19.37 -23.83 -4.91
C GLU A 259 18.95 -22.52 -4.22
N ARG A 260 17.99 -21.82 -4.82
CA ARG A 260 17.45 -20.58 -4.26
C ARG A 260 15.94 -20.53 -4.37
N THR A 261 15.37 -19.77 -3.45
CA THR A 261 13.96 -19.48 -3.38
C THR A 261 13.72 -18.01 -3.77
N PHE A 262 12.84 -17.80 -4.74
CA PHE A 262 12.46 -16.48 -5.23
C PHE A 262 10.98 -16.25 -4.96
N ARG A 263 10.62 -15.19 -4.24
CA ARG A 263 9.22 -14.82 -4.11
C ARG A 263 8.65 -14.43 -5.48
N ILE A 264 7.53 -15.01 -5.87
CA ILE A 264 6.95 -14.75 -7.20
C ILE A 264 6.51 -13.28 -7.33
N ASP A 265 6.07 -12.67 -6.23
CA ASP A 265 5.69 -11.25 -6.19
C ASP A 265 6.86 -10.29 -6.52
N GLY A 266 8.11 -10.73 -6.27
CA GLY A 266 9.33 -9.99 -6.58
C GLY A 266 9.87 -10.21 -8.00
N ILE A 267 9.27 -11.09 -8.81
CA ILE A 267 9.65 -11.30 -10.20
C ILE A 267 9.01 -10.19 -11.04
N LEU A 268 9.82 -9.25 -11.52
CA LEU A 268 9.39 -8.09 -12.33
C LEU A 268 9.16 -8.46 -13.80
N HIS A 269 9.93 -9.41 -14.29
CA HIS A 269 9.85 -9.93 -15.66
C HIS A 269 10.30 -11.39 -15.67
N LEU A 270 9.67 -12.20 -16.51
CA LEU A 270 9.90 -13.62 -16.66
C LEU A 270 9.88 -13.98 -18.15
N GLU A 271 10.84 -14.77 -18.57
CA GLU A 271 11.01 -15.27 -19.95
C GLU A 271 11.47 -16.74 -19.88
N VAL A 272 10.92 -17.59 -20.75
CA VAL A 272 11.33 -18.99 -20.90
C VAL A 272 12.47 -19.07 -21.92
N ILE A 273 13.56 -19.77 -21.58
CA ILE A 273 14.78 -19.90 -22.40
C ILE A 273 15.29 -21.33 -22.50
#